data_AF-A0A9E6UGA2-F1
#
_entry.id   AF-A0A9E6UGA2-F1
#
_cell.length_a   1.000
_cell.length_b   1.000
_cell.length_c   1.000
_cell.angle_alpha   90.00
_cell.angle_beta   90.00
_cell.angle_gamma   90.00
#
_symmetry.space_group_name_H-M   'P 1'
#
loop_
_entity.id
_entity.type
_entity.pdbx_description
1 polymer ?
#
loop_
_entity_poly.entity_id
_entity_poly.type
_entity_poly.pdbx_seq_one_letter_code
_entity_poly.pdbx_strand_id
1 'polypeptide(L)'
;MNSATEHGGFVITKNARILRFCLGVIGFASLLSLSAPAYADFPCDELEGERNAVYKDAGYCFKTTRAIRAFGNEGCQFKRLEDVPLSAGDRKKVAEIQEQERENKCPR
;
A
#
# COMPACT_ATOMS: atom_id res chain seq x y z
N MET A 1 30.27 16.33 -20.68
CA MET A 1 30.24 17.03 -19.39
C MET A 1 29.18 18.13 -19.48
N ASN A 2 28.07 18.19 -18.76
CA ASN A 2 27.61 17.49 -17.56
C ASN A 2 26.09 17.37 -17.59
N SER A 3 25.59 16.27 -17.02
CA SER A 3 24.19 15.96 -16.78
C SER A 3 23.57 16.92 -15.74
N ALA A 4 22.30 17.25 -15.91
CA ALA A 4 21.44 17.71 -14.81
C ALA A 4 20.09 16.99 -14.93
N THR A 5 19.84 16.13 -13.96
CA THR A 5 18.63 15.33 -13.76
C THR A 5 17.52 16.18 -13.13
N GLU A 6 16.35 16.24 -13.76
CA GLU A 6 15.14 16.80 -13.15
C GLU A 6 14.48 15.72 -12.28
N HIS A 7 14.50 15.92 -10.96
CA HIS A 7 13.74 15.11 -10.01
C HIS A 7 12.47 15.86 -9.59
N GLY A 8 11.34 15.30 -10.02
CA GLY A 8 10.16 15.03 -9.18
C GLY A 8 9.64 16.15 -8.29
N GLY A 9 8.70 16.92 -8.81
CA GLY A 9 7.77 17.70 -7.99
C GLY A 9 6.79 16.77 -7.25
N PHE A 10 7.08 16.48 -5.98
CA PHE A 10 6.10 15.87 -5.08
C PHE A 10 5.40 16.97 -4.27
N VAL A 11 4.12 17.16 -4.56
CA VAL A 11 3.19 18.03 -3.83
C VAL A 11 2.94 17.43 -2.44
N ILE A 12 3.55 17.99 -1.40
CA ILE A 12 3.14 17.72 -0.02
C ILE A 12 2.08 18.75 0.38
N THR A 13 0.82 18.34 0.40
CA THR A 13 -0.28 19.03 1.09
C THR A 13 0.03 19.09 2.59
N LYS A 14 0.61 20.21 3.05
CA LYS A 14 0.87 20.47 4.48
C LYS A 14 -0.37 21.03 5.16
N ASN A 15 -1.32 20.17 5.54
CA ASN A 15 -2.36 20.54 6.50
C ASN A 15 -1.98 20.03 7.89
N ALA A 16 -1.23 20.84 8.63
CA ALA A 16 -1.17 20.76 10.08
C ALA A 16 -0.95 22.18 10.61
N ARG A 17 -1.98 22.72 11.26
CA ARG A 17 -1.98 24.07 11.84
C ARG A 17 -0.82 24.19 12.83
N ILE A 18 0.12 25.04 12.49
CA ILE A 18 1.30 25.38 13.29
C ILE A 18 0.83 26.27 14.45
N LEU A 19 0.69 25.68 15.64
CA LEU A 19 0.64 26.47 16.86
C LEU A 19 2.08 26.75 17.31
N ARG A 20 2.57 27.93 16.95
CA ARG A 20 3.85 28.48 17.44
C ARG A 20 3.69 28.83 18.93
N PHE A 21 4.34 28.07 19.80
CA PHE A 21 4.65 28.51 21.16
C PHE A 21 6.15 28.80 21.27
N CYS A 22 6.44 29.98 21.82
CA CYS A 22 7.73 30.63 21.87
C CYS A 22 8.66 30.03 22.94
N LEU A 23 9.96 30.19 22.65
CA LEU A 23 11.08 30.38 23.58
C LEU A 23 11.39 29.28 24.61
N GLY A 24 12.54 28.64 24.39
CA GLY A 24 13.45 28.32 25.49
C GLY A 24 13.94 26.89 25.54
N VAL A 25 15.27 26.79 25.59
CA VAL A 25 16.10 25.65 26.01
C VAL A 25 16.52 24.68 24.89
N ILE A 26 17.84 24.64 24.74
CA ILE A 26 18.66 23.76 23.93
C ILE A 26 18.33 22.30 24.26
N GLY A 27 17.89 21.58 23.25
CA GLY A 27 17.64 20.14 23.31
C GLY A 27 17.36 19.65 21.91
N PHE A 28 18.41 19.55 21.09
CA PHE A 28 18.34 18.88 19.80
C PHE A 28 18.23 17.37 20.06
N ALA A 29 17.10 16.95 20.62
CA ALA A 29 16.70 15.56 20.68
C ALA A 29 16.32 15.18 19.24
N SER A 30 17.34 14.84 18.44
CA SER A 30 17.18 14.16 17.18
C SER A 30 16.36 12.89 17.44
N LEU A 31 15.04 12.96 17.22
CA LEU A 31 14.24 11.76 17.04
C LEU A 31 14.79 11.07 15.79
N LEU A 32 15.72 10.14 16.00
CA LEU A 32 16.08 9.14 15.02
C LEU A 32 14.83 8.31 14.76
N SER A 33 14.06 8.72 13.74
CA SER A 33 13.05 7.87 13.13
C SER A 33 13.78 6.68 12.53
N LEU A 34 13.86 5.58 13.28
CA LEU A 34 14.28 4.28 12.78
C LEU A 34 13.18 3.79 11.83
N SER A 35 13.17 4.28 10.59
CA SER A 35 12.41 3.65 9.52
C SER A 35 13.12 2.34 9.20
N ALA A 36 12.69 1.24 9.81
CA ALA A 36 13.14 -0.07 9.39
C ALA A 36 12.83 -0.23 7.90
N PRO A 37 13.77 -0.74 7.08
CA PRO A 37 13.45 -1.09 5.71
C PRO A 37 12.28 -2.07 5.74
N ALA A 38 11.23 -1.77 4.98
CA ALA A 38 10.15 -2.72 4.74
C ALA A 38 10.72 -3.82 3.84
N TYR A 39 11.30 -4.85 4.46
CA TYR A 39 11.62 -6.08 3.75
C TYR A 39 10.29 -6.65 3.25
N ALA A 40 10.23 -6.95 1.96
CA ALA A 40 9.10 -7.70 1.42
C ALA A 40 9.10 -9.07 2.08
N ASP A 41 7.98 -9.43 2.73
CA ASP A 41 7.81 -10.71 3.41
C ASP A 41 7.51 -11.78 2.37
N PHE A 42 8.56 -12.30 1.73
CA PHE A 42 8.43 -13.31 0.68
C PHE A 42 8.10 -14.69 1.29
N PRO A 43 7.15 -15.45 0.72
CA PRO A 43 6.37 -15.17 -0.51
C PRO A 43 5.06 -14.42 -0.27
N CYS A 44 4.73 -14.08 0.97
CA CYS A 44 3.42 -13.56 1.37
C CYS A 44 3.03 -12.24 0.69
N ASP A 45 3.96 -11.29 0.59
CA ASP A 45 3.69 -10.01 -0.08
C ASP A 45 3.41 -10.18 -1.59
N GLU A 46 4.04 -11.16 -2.22
CA GLU A 46 3.82 -11.47 -3.65
C GLU A 46 2.47 -12.15 -3.86
N LEU A 47 2.15 -13.16 -3.06
CA LEU A 47 0.87 -13.86 -3.11
C LEU A 47 -0.29 -12.90 -2.88
N GLU A 48 -0.20 -12.08 -1.83
CA GLU A 48 -1.23 -11.09 -1.55
C GLU A 48 -1.34 -10.04 -2.67
N GLY A 49 -0.20 -9.61 -3.22
CA GLY A 49 -0.13 -8.72 -4.36
C GLY A 49 -0.85 -9.30 -5.59
N GLU A 50 -0.60 -10.56 -5.92
CA GLU A 50 -1.22 -11.24 -7.05
C GLU A 50 -2.74 -11.40 -6.85
N ARG A 51 -3.16 -11.80 -5.64
CA ARG A 51 -4.58 -11.89 -5.28
C ARG A 51 -5.27 -10.53 -5.38
N ASN A 52 -4.62 -9.48 -4.89
CA ASN A 52 -5.15 -8.12 -4.94
C ASN A 52 -5.20 -7.57 -6.38
N ALA A 53 -4.24 -7.92 -7.25
CA ALA A 53 -4.30 -7.54 -8.66
C ALA A 53 -5.57 -8.07 -9.34
N VAL A 54 -5.95 -9.33 -9.09
CA VAL A 54 -7.21 -9.90 -9.60
C VAL A 54 -8.42 -9.09 -9.15
N TYR A 55 -8.45 -8.67 -7.89
CA TYR A 55 -9.56 -7.84 -7.37
C TYR A 55 -9.56 -6.43 -7.98
N LYS A 56 -8.40 -5.83 -8.20
CA LYS A 56 -8.28 -4.51 -8.84
C LYS A 56 -8.81 -4.54 -10.27
N ASP A 57 -8.41 -5.55 -11.04
CA ASP A 57 -8.85 -5.74 -12.42
C ASP A 57 -10.36 -5.96 -12.51
N ALA A 58 -10.94 -6.63 -11.51
CA ALA A 58 -12.39 -6.81 -11.40
C ALA A 58 -13.15 -5.61 -10.79
N GLY A 59 -12.46 -4.51 -10.47
CA GLY A 59 -13.07 -3.26 -10.04
C GLY A 59 -13.31 -3.11 -8.53
N TYR A 60 -12.62 -3.88 -7.69
CA TYR A 60 -12.74 -3.76 -6.23
C TYR A 60 -12.12 -2.47 -5.69
N CYS A 61 -12.82 -1.82 -4.76
CA CYS A 61 -12.32 -0.67 -3.99
C CYS A 61 -11.68 -1.15 -2.69
N PHE A 62 -10.35 -1.05 -2.60
CA PHE A 62 -9.60 -1.42 -1.41
C PHE A 62 -9.93 -0.51 -0.21
N LYS A 63 -9.88 -1.09 0.99
CA LYS A 63 -10.17 -0.39 2.25
C LYS A 63 -8.93 -0.13 3.10
N THR A 64 -7.93 -1.00 3.00
CA THR A 64 -6.70 -0.89 3.79
C THR A 64 -5.76 0.12 3.17
N THR A 65 -5.08 0.92 4.00
CA THR A 65 -4.09 1.91 3.52
C THR A 65 -2.98 1.28 2.70
N ARG A 66 -2.52 0.07 3.03
CA ARG A 66 -1.48 -0.65 2.27
C ARG A 66 -1.94 -0.96 0.84
N ALA A 67 -3.08 -1.64 0.66
CA ALA A 67 -3.58 -1.95 -0.67
C ALA A 67 -3.96 -0.69 -1.48
N ILE A 68 -4.52 0.35 -0.84
CA ILE A 68 -4.80 1.63 -1.51
C ILE A 68 -3.51 2.28 -2.01
N ARG A 69 -2.42 2.25 -1.22
CA ARG A 69 -1.12 2.80 -1.65
C ARG A 69 -0.52 2.02 -2.81
N ALA A 70 -0.71 0.70 -2.84
CA ALA A 70 -0.15 -0.16 -3.87
C ALA A 70 -0.95 -0.15 -5.20
N PHE A 71 -2.28 -0.15 -5.13
CA PHE A 71 -3.15 -0.34 -6.30
C PHE A 71 -4.03 0.87 -6.63
N GLY A 72 -4.17 1.81 -5.71
CA GLY A 72 -5.10 2.94 -5.84
C GLY A 72 -6.57 2.51 -5.86
N ASN A 73 -7.46 3.50 -5.77
CA ASN A 73 -8.92 3.31 -5.85
C ASN A 73 -9.55 4.10 -7.00
N GLU A 74 -8.74 4.67 -7.88
CA GLU A 74 -9.22 5.33 -9.09
C GLU A 74 -10.01 4.33 -9.95
N GLY A 75 -11.22 4.69 -10.34
CA GLY A 75 -12.06 3.91 -11.24
C GLY A 75 -12.65 2.62 -10.67
N CYS A 76 -12.47 2.31 -9.38
CA CYS A 76 -13.10 1.13 -8.77
C CYS A 76 -14.63 1.30 -8.64
N GLN A 77 -15.37 0.20 -8.68
CA GLN A 77 -16.84 0.17 -8.71
C GLN A 77 -17.45 -0.51 -7.49
N PHE A 78 -16.78 -1.54 -6.96
CA PHE A 78 -17.35 -2.43 -5.94
C PHE A 78 -16.68 -2.22 -4.58
N LYS A 79 -17.44 -1.78 -3.57
CA LYS A 79 -16.92 -1.55 -2.21
C LYS A 79 -16.93 -2.79 -1.32
N ARG A 80 -17.65 -3.83 -1.73
CA ARG A 80 -17.70 -5.12 -1.03
C ARG A 80 -17.21 -6.18 -1.99
N LEU A 81 -16.43 -7.13 -1.47
CA LEU A 81 -15.75 -8.11 -2.29
C LEU A 81 -16.76 -9.10 -2.90
N GLU A 82 -17.85 -9.37 -2.18
CA GLU A 82 -18.97 -10.20 -2.60
C GLU A 82 -19.75 -9.65 -3.80
N ASP A 83 -19.66 -8.34 -4.07
CA ASP A 83 -20.29 -7.72 -5.25
C ASP A 83 -19.38 -7.76 -6.48
N VAL A 84 -18.11 -8.13 -6.33
CA VAL A 84 -17.12 -8.12 -7.41
C VAL A 84 -17.40 -9.25 -8.39
N PRO A 85 -17.65 -8.97 -9.68
CA PRO A 85 -18.03 -9.98 -10.67
C PRO A 85 -16.79 -10.74 -11.18
N LEU A 86 -16.19 -11.57 -10.32
CA LEU A 86 -15.06 -12.41 -10.71
C LEU A 86 -15.48 -13.44 -11.77
N SER A 87 -14.62 -13.71 -12.74
CA SER A 87 -14.82 -14.83 -13.64
C SER A 87 -14.62 -16.18 -12.91
N ALA A 88 -15.01 -17.29 -13.54
CA ALA A 88 -14.71 -18.61 -12.98
C ALA A 88 -13.20 -18.86 -12.85
N GLY A 89 -12.41 -18.35 -13.81
CA GLY A 89 -10.95 -18.43 -13.78
C GLY A 89 -10.34 -17.61 -12.64
N ASP A 90 -10.82 -16.38 -12.45
CA ASP A 90 -10.34 -15.51 -11.37
C ASP A 90 -10.63 -16.10 -9.99
N ARG A 91 -11.83 -16.66 -9.80
CA ARG A 91 -12.17 -17.36 -8.54
C ARG A 91 -11.24 -18.54 -8.29
N LYS A 92 -10.95 -19.33 -9.33
CA LYS A 92 -10.02 -20.46 -9.22
C LYS A 92 -8.62 -19.98 -8.85
N LYS A 93 -8.11 -18.96 -9.55
CA LYS A 93 -6.80 -18.36 -9.28
C LYS A 93 -6.70 -17.82 -7.85
N VAL A 94 -7.70 -17.06 -7.40
CA VAL A 94 -7.76 -16.54 -6.02
C VAL A 94 -7.75 -17.67 -5.00
N ALA A 95 -8.51 -18.75 -5.24
CA ALA A 95 -8.53 -19.89 -4.34
C ALA A 95 -7.17 -20.61 -4.26
N GLU A 96 -6.47 -20.77 -5.39
CA GLU A 96 -5.12 -21.33 -5.43
C GLU A 96 -4.11 -20.46 -4.67
N ILE A 97 -4.16 -19.14 -4.83
CA ILE A 97 -3.30 -18.21 -4.11
C ILE A 97 -3.60 -18.26 -2.60
N GLN A 98 -4.87 -18.26 -2.21
CA GLN A 98 -5.28 -18.34 -0.80
C GLN A 98 -4.84 -19.65 -0.14
N GLU A 99 -4.75 -20.74 -0.90
CA GLU A 99 -4.17 -21.98 -0.44
C GLU A 99 -2.67 -21.82 -0.14
N GLN A 100 -1.92 -21.25 -1.07
CA GLN A 100 -0.49 -20.99 -0.90
C GLN A 100 -0.23 -20.03 0.27
N GLU A 101 -1.04 -18.98 0.43
CA GLU A 101 -0.97 -18.07 1.59
C GLU A 101 -1.15 -18.84 2.90
N ARG A 102 -2.07 -19.83 2.93
CA ARG A 102 -2.32 -20.67 4.11
C ARG A 102 -1.15 -21.61 4.39
N GLU A 103 -0.62 -22.27 3.36
CA GLU A 103 0.55 -23.16 3.47
C GLU A 103 1.78 -22.42 4.00
N ASN A 104 2.00 -21.19 3.54
CA ASN A 104 3.10 -20.33 3.95
C ASN A 104 2.83 -19.54 5.24
N LYS A 105 1.65 -19.71 5.86
CA LYS A 105 1.22 -19.02 7.10
C LYS A 105 1.27 -17.50 6.99
N CYS A 106 0.89 -16.96 5.83
CA CYS A 106 0.86 -15.53 5.57
C CYS A 106 -0.16 -14.81 6.45
N PRO A 107 0.12 -13.56 6.87
CA PRO A 107 -0.83 -12.72 7.58
C PRO A 107 -2.07 -12.45 6.72
N ARG A 108 -3.24 -12.32 7.36
CA ARG A 108 -4.56 -12.18 6.72
C ARG A 108 -5.14 -10.79 6.92
#